data_AF-A0A6G4FGT9-F1
#
_entry.id   AF-A0A6G4FGT9-F1
#
_cell.length_a   1.000
_cell.length_b   1.000
_cell.length_c   1.000
_cell.angle_alpha   90.00
_cell.angle_beta   90.00
_cell.angle_gamma   90.00
#
_symmetry.space_group_name_H-M   'P 1'
#
loop_
_entity.id
_entity.type
_entity.pdbx_description
1 polymer ?
#
loop_
_entity_poly.entity_id
_entity_poly.type
_entity_poly.pdbx_seq_one_letter_code
_entity_poly.pdbx_strand_id
1 'polypeptide(L)'
;MDFIHKKFGKNKIYFGIIVLLGILLRIFFILKVPCEPISDFQKYQEIATNIFMGKGHYYLGKPIAFQPMGYPFALGIFYRLMGSNDIILGKILNVIFSSITLIIILNILLKVFHNKKLIYITLFIITFLPNYIAYDNVLGSEVLITLLLSLIIYVQ
;
A
#
# COMPACT_ATOMS: atom_id res chain seq x y z
N MET A 1 -7.05 38.63 9.77
CA MET A 1 -6.22 37.58 9.12
C MET A 1 -6.28 36.23 9.86
N ASP A 2 -6.59 36.19 11.16
CA ASP A 2 -6.65 34.94 11.94
C ASP A 2 -7.81 33.98 11.59
N PHE A 3 -8.91 34.48 11.02
CA PHE A 3 -10.07 33.67 10.67
C PHE A 3 -9.82 32.75 9.45
N ILE A 4 -8.92 33.14 8.55
CA ILE A 4 -8.60 32.39 7.33
C ILE A 4 -7.64 31.23 7.65
N HIS A 5 -6.66 31.42 8.54
CA HIS A 5 -5.79 30.33 9.00
C HIS A 5 -6.52 29.28 9.84
N LYS A 6 -7.46 29.70 10.69
CA LYS A 6 -8.26 28.77 11.52
C LYS A 6 -9.16 27.83 10.69
N LYS A 7 -9.67 28.33 9.54
CA LYS A 7 -10.47 27.53 8.58
C LYS A 7 -9.62 26.55 7.76
N PHE A 8 -8.32 26.81 7.61
CA PHE A 8 -7.36 25.89 6.98
C PHE A 8 -6.93 24.75 7.92
N GLY A 9 -6.71 25.04 9.20
CA GLY A 9 -6.31 24.02 10.19
C GLY A 9 -7.38 22.95 10.41
N LYS A 10 -8.65 23.35 10.51
CA LYS A 10 -9.77 22.41 10.73
C LYS A 10 -9.93 21.40 9.59
N ASN A 11 -9.64 21.80 8.36
CA ASN A 11 -9.75 20.92 7.18
C ASN A 11 -8.67 19.84 7.14
N LYS A 12 -7.45 20.15 7.60
CA LYS A 12 -6.38 19.16 7.69
C LYS A 12 -6.73 18.04 8.66
N ILE A 13 -7.43 18.36 9.75
CA ILE A 13 -7.91 17.38 10.73
C ILE A 13 -8.88 16.39 10.08
N TYR A 14 -9.86 16.85 9.31
CA TYR A 14 -10.83 15.96 8.65
C TYR A 14 -10.17 15.03 7.63
N PHE A 15 -9.23 15.52 6.81
CA PHE A 15 -8.47 14.65 5.91
C PHE A 15 -7.64 13.63 6.68
N GLY A 16 -6.99 14.05 7.76
CA GLY A 16 -6.24 13.17 8.64
C GLY A 16 -7.10 12.07 9.25
N ILE A 17 -8.34 12.40 9.68
CA ILE A 17 -9.30 11.43 10.21
C ILE A 17 -9.68 10.40 9.13
N ILE A 18 -10.00 10.83 7.91
CA ILE A 18 -10.36 9.92 6.82
C ILE A 18 -9.21 8.95 6.53
N VAL A 19 -8.00 9.46 6.38
CA VAL A 19 -6.81 8.63 6.13
C VAL A 19 -6.58 7.66 7.29
N LEU A 20 -6.61 8.16 8.54
CA LEU A 20 -6.42 7.32 9.72
C LEU A 20 -7.45 6.19 9.80
N LEU A 21 -8.74 6.49 9.59
CA LEU A 21 -9.80 5.48 9.55
C LEU A 21 -9.58 4.47 8.42
N GLY A 22 -9.12 4.93 7.26
CA GLY A 22 -8.76 4.06 6.14
C GLY A 22 -7.62 3.09 6.44
N ILE A 23 -6.58 3.55 7.16
CA ILE A 23 -5.45 2.74 7.59
C ILE A 23 -5.91 1.71 8.63
N LEU A 24 -6.67 2.16 9.64
CA LEU A 24 -7.22 1.28 10.68
C LEU A 24 -8.11 0.19 10.08
N LEU A 25 -8.93 0.52 9.07
CA LEU A 25 -9.78 -0.44 8.39
C LEU A 25 -8.97 -1.50 7.63
N ARG A 26 -7.86 -1.12 6.99
CA ARG A 26 -6.95 -2.06 6.31
C ARG A 26 -6.26 -2.99 7.30
N ILE A 27 -5.75 -2.44 8.40
CA ILE A 27 -5.16 -3.23 9.49
C ILE A 27 -6.19 -4.22 10.04
N PHE A 28 -7.40 -3.75 10.31
CA PHE A 28 -8.50 -4.61 10.76
C PHE A 28 -8.79 -5.73 9.77
N PHE A 29 -8.86 -5.40 8.47
CA PHE A 29 -9.16 -6.35 7.41
C PHE A 29 -8.10 -7.46 7.32
N ILE A 30 -6.80 -7.13 7.28
CA ILE A 30 -5.74 -8.14 7.17
C ILE A 30 -5.65 -9.05 8.41
N LEU A 31 -6.11 -8.57 9.58
CA LEU A 31 -6.11 -9.35 10.83
C LEU A 31 -7.34 -10.24 10.97
N LYS A 32 -8.49 -9.86 10.39
CA LYS A 32 -9.76 -10.57 10.58
C LYS A 32 -10.17 -11.44 9.40
N VAL A 33 -9.72 -11.12 8.20
CA VAL A 33 -10.06 -11.87 6.99
C VAL A 33 -8.89 -12.78 6.65
N PRO A 34 -9.00 -14.11 6.86
CA PRO A 34 -7.95 -15.04 6.46
C PRO A 34 -7.78 -15.00 4.94
N CYS A 35 -6.52 -14.97 4.51
CA CYS A 35 -6.18 -15.00 3.09
C CYS A 35 -4.82 -15.66 2.97
N GLU A 36 -4.81 -16.81 2.29
CA GLU A 36 -3.60 -17.55 1.98
C GLU A 36 -3.17 -17.25 0.53
N PRO A 37 -1.86 -17.11 0.27
CA PRO A 37 -1.36 -16.90 -1.07
C PRO A 37 -1.65 -18.11 -1.97
N ILE A 38 -2.28 -17.88 -3.13
CA ILE A 38 -2.57 -18.90 -4.15
C ILE A 38 -2.04 -18.40 -5.50
N SER A 39 -1.60 -19.32 -6.37
CA SER A 39 -1.15 -19.03 -7.73
C SER A 39 0.01 -18.02 -7.75
N ASP A 40 -0.16 -16.85 -8.39
CA ASP A 40 0.89 -15.85 -8.51
C ASP A 40 1.30 -15.23 -7.17
N PHE A 41 0.38 -15.10 -6.21
CA PHE A 41 0.71 -14.59 -4.88
C PHE A 41 1.58 -15.57 -4.09
N GLN A 42 1.34 -16.88 -4.27
CA GLN A 42 2.19 -17.92 -3.71
C GLN A 42 3.60 -17.86 -4.31
N LYS A 43 3.69 -17.68 -5.64
CA LYS A 43 4.96 -17.51 -6.34
C LYS A 43 5.73 -16.28 -5.81
N TYR A 44 5.06 -15.15 -5.63
CA TYR A 44 5.67 -13.96 -5.03
C TYR A 44 6.19 -14.20 -3.62
N GLN A 45 5.42 -14.90 -2.78
CA GLN A 45 5.84 -15.27 -1.43
C GLN A 45 7.06 -16.21 -1.42
N GLU A 46 7.11 -17.20 -2.33
CA GLU A 46 8.23 -18.14 -2.45
C GLU A 46 9.51 -17.40 -2.86
N ILE A 47 9.44 -16.56 -3.90
CA ILE A 47 10.57 -15.77 -4.37
C ILE A 47 11.05 -14.82 -3.26
N ALA A 48 10.14 -14.12 -2.58
CA ALA A 48 10.49 -13.24 -1.46
C ALA A 48 11.15 -14.00 -0.31
N THR A 49 10.69 -15.21 -0.02
CA THR A 49 11.32 -16.11 0.97
C THR A 49 12.73 -16.52 0.54
N ASN A 50 12.95 -16.83 -0.75
CA ASN A 50 14.29 -17.15 -1.26
C ASN A 50 15.24 -15.95 -1.12
N ILE A 51 14.75 -14.74 -1.39
CA ILE A 51 15.52 -13.51 -1.19
C ILE A 51 15.83 -13.30 0.30
N PHE A 52 14.85 -13.50 1.19
CA PHE A 52 15.03 -13.48 2.64
C PHE A 52 16.16 -14.42 3.08
N MET A 53 16.14 -15.67 2.61
CA MET A 53 17.14 -16.71 2.94
C MET A 53 18.53 -16.51 2.31
N GLY A 54 18.75 -15.49 1.48
CA GLY A 54 20.04 -15.31 0.80
C GLY A 54 20.22 -16.06 -0.52
N LYS A 55 19.18 -16.73 -1.02
CA LYS A 55 19.25 -17.50 -2.27
C LYS A 55 19.08 -16.64 -3.53
N GLY A 56 18.53 -15.43 -3.40
CA GLY A 56 18.29 -14.51 -4.51
C GLY A 56 16.95 -14.75 -5.22
N HIS A 57 16.79 -14.21 -6.44
CA HIS A 57 15.56 -14.26 -7.23
C HIS A 57 15.35 -15.64 -7.89
N TYR A 58 15.00 -16.61 -7.06
CA TYR A 58 14.85 -18.02 -7.42
C TYR A 58 13.41 -18.48 -7.25
N TYR A 59 13.00 -19.42 -8.10
CA TYR A 59 11.72 -20.12 -8.00
C TYR A 59 11.92 -21.59 -8.39
N LEU A 60 11.35 -22.52 -7.63
CA LEU A 60 11.52 -23.97 -7.84
C LEU A 60 13.00 -24.40 -7.99
N GLY A 61 13.87 -23.80 -7.17
CA GLY A 61 15.30 -24.11 -7.13
C GLY A 61 16.13 -23.59 -8.31
N LYS A 62 15.57 -22.76 -9.19
CA LYS A 62 16.29 -22.19 -10.34
C LYS A 62 16.24 -20.65 -10.33
N PRO A 63 17.28 -19.97 -10.82
CA PRO A 63 17.18 -18.54 -11.09
C PRO A 63 16.16 -18.30 -12.21
N ILE A 64 15.34 -17.27 -12.06
CA ILE A 64 14.29 -16.93 -13.02
C ILE A 64 14.40 -15.49 -13.50
N ALA A 65 13.86 -15.21 -14.70
CA ALA A 65 13.73 -13.85 -15.23
C ALA A 65 12.30 -13.54 -15.75
N PHE A 66 11.43 -14.55 -15.85
CA PHE A 66 10.08 -14.37 -16.38
C PHE A 66 9.13 -13.66 -15.40
N GLN A 67 9.39 -13.74 -14.09
CA GLN A 67 8.62 -13.02 -13.07
C GLN A 67 9.32 -11.70 -12.71
N PRO A 68 8.63 -10.55 -12.78
CA PRO A 68 9.19 -9.27 -12.36
C PRO A 68 9.69 -9.30 -10.93
N MET A 69 10.88 -8.74 -10.70
CA MET A 69 11.54 -8.75 -9.39
C MET A 69 11.00 -7.71 -8.40
N GLY A 70 10.34 -6.65 -8.86
CA GLY A 70 10.03 -5.47 -8.04
C GLY A 70 9.35 -5.79 -6.70
N TYR A 71 8.21 -6.46 -6.74
CA TYR A 71 7.46 -6.78 -5.52
C TYR A 71 8.15 -7.85 -4.64
N PRO A 72 8.57 -9.02 -5.17
CA PRO A 72 9.26 -10.02 -4.34
C PRO A 72 10.55 -9.53 -3.72
N PHE A 73 11.28 -8.64 -4.40
CA PHE A 73 12.51 -8.07 -3.89
C PHE A 73 12.25 -7.09 -2.73
N ALA A 74 11.30 -6.18 -2.89
CA ALA A 74 10.88 -5.30 -1.79
C ALA A 74 10.39 -6.10 -0.59
N LEU A 75 9.58 -7.12 -0.82
CA LEU A 75 9.06 -8.01 0.23
C LEU A 75 10.17 -8.83 0.91
N GLY A 76 11.07 -9.42 0.14
CA GLY A 76 12.19 -10.21 0.67
C GLY A 76 13.17 -9.38 1.49
N ILE A 77 13.46 -8.14 1.09
CA ILE A 77 14.24 -7.19 1.91
C ILE A 77 13.50 -6.86 3.19
N PHE A 78 12.20 -6.58 3.11
CA PHE A 78 11.40 -6.29 4.29
C PHE A 78 11.40 -7.46 5.29
N TYR A 79 11.25 -8.69 4.81
CA TYR A 79 11.41 -9.89 5.64
C TYR A 79 12.77 -9.98 6.32
N ARG A 80 13.87 -9.60 5.63
CA ARG A 80 15.20 -9.57 6.28
C ARG A 80 15.27 -8.54 7.39
N LEU A 81 14.69 -7.36 7.18
CA LEU A 81 14.66 -6.31 8.19
C LEU A 81 13.84 -6.73 9.42
N MET A 82 12.76 -7.48 9.22
CA MET A 82 11.90 -7.98 10.30
C MET A 82 12.41 -9.28 10.95
N GLY A 83 13.34 -9.99 10.30
CA GLY A 83 13.88 -11.27 10.77
C GLY A 83 12.92 -12.46 10.62
N SER A 84 11.82 -12.30 9.90
CA SER A 84 10.82 -13.36 9.64
C SER A 84 10.22 -13.19 8.24
N ASN A 85 9.83 -14.31 7.62
CA ASN A 85 9.13 -14.37 6.34
C ASN A 85 7.63 -14.69 6.47
N ASP A 86 7.05 -14.45 7.65
CA ASP A 86 5.63 -14.66 7.91
C ASP A 86 4.75 -13.85 6.95
N ILE A 87 3.70 -14.48 6.43
CA ILE A 87 2.77 -13.88 5.46
C ILE A 87 2.13 -12.60 6.02
N ILE A 88 1.88 -12.54 7.33
CA ILE A 88 1.32 -11.35 7.98
C ILE A 88 2.24 -10.13 7.83
N LEU A 89 3.56 -10.32 7.83
CA LEU A 89 4.51 -9.22 7.61
C LEU A 89 4.40 -8.70 6.17
N GLY A 90 4.16 -9.58 5.20
CA GLY A 90 3.92 -9.15 3.82
C GLY A 90 2.63 -8.36 3.67
N LYS A 91 1.56 -8.75 4.37
CA LYS A 91 0.31 -7.97 4.45
C LYS A 91 0.53 -6.61 5.11
N ILE A 92 1.32 -6.56 6.18
CA ILE A 92 1.70 -5.30 6.84
C ILE A 92 2.47 -4.39 5.86
N LEU A 93 3.40 -4.93 5.08
CA LEU A 93 4.11 -4.16 4.06
C LEU A 93 3.15 -3.57 3.02
N ASN A 94 2.15 -4.33 2.56
CA ASN A 94 1.13 -3.82 1.67
C ASN A 94 0.33 -2.67 2.31
N VAL A 95 -0.07 -2.81 3.57
CA VAL A 95 -0.74 -1.73 4.31
C VAL A 95 0.14 -0.48 4.40
N ILE A 96 1.45 -0.62 4.60
CA ILE A 96 2.38 0.52 4.58
C ILE A 96 2.36 1.18 3.20
N PHE A 97 2.49 0.41 2.12
CA PHE A 97 2.47 0.94 0.75
C PHE A 97 1.14 1.62 0.40
N SER A 98 0.00 1.01 0.72
CA SER A 98 -1.31 1.61 0.46
C SER A 98 -1.57 2.85 1.32
N SER A 99 -1.08 2.89 2.56
CA SER A 99 -1.15 4.07 3.44
C SER A 99 -0.38 5.25 2.85
N ILE A 100 0.86 5.01 2.39
CA ILE A 100 1.67 6.05 1.71
C ILE A 100 0.97 6.50 0.43
N THR A 101 0.39 5.56 -0.33
CA THR A 101 -0.37 5.84 -1.55
C THR A 101 -1.55 6.78 -1.27
N LEU A 102 -2.33 6.55 -0.19
CA LEU A 102 -3.44 7.44 0.19
C LEU A 102 -2.98 8.86 0.49
N ILE A 103 -1.83 9.01 1.16
CA ILE A 103 -1.25 10.33 1.47
C ILE A 103 -0.83 11.04 0.17
N ILE A 104 -0.21 10.32 -0.76
CA ILE A 104 0.16 10.85 -2.08
C ILE A 104 -1.08 11.25 -2.87
N ILE A 105 -2.12 10.41 -2.91
CA ILE A 105 -3.39 10.71 -3.58
C ILE A 105 -4.02 11.98 -3.00
N LEU A 106 -4.05 12.14 -1.67
CA LEU A 106 -4.53 13.38 -1.05
C LEU A 106 -3.75 14.60 -1.55
N ASN A 107 -2.42 14.51 -1.64
CA ASN A 107 -1.60 15.60 -2.16
C ASN A 107 -1.88 15.90 -3.64
N ILE A 108 -2.09 14.87 -4.47
CA ILE A 108 -2.53 15.03 -5.87
C ILE A 108 -3.88 15.75 -5.93
N LEU A 109 -4.86 15.31 -5.14
CA LEU A 109 -6.18 15.94 -5.12
C LEU A 109 -6.12 17.42 -4.70
N LEU A 110 -5.26 17.76 -3.74
CA LEU A 110 -5.02 19.13 -3.30
C LEU A 110 -4.31 19.99 -4.36
N LYS A 111 -3.50 19.38 -5.25
CA LYS A 111 -2.83 20.06 -6.37
C LYS A 111 -3.79 20.30 -7.54
N VAL A 112 -4.66 19.34 -7.84
CA VAL A 112 -5.54 19.34 -9.02
C VAL A 112 -6.86 20.08 -8.79
N PHE A 113 -7.47 19.90 -7.62
CA PHE A 113 -8.80 20.45 -7.35
C PHE A 113 -8.75 21.66 -6.43
N HIS A 114 -9.54 22.69 -6.74
CA HIS A 114 -9.74 23.84 -5.86
C HIS A 114 -10.99 23.70 -4.98
N ASN A 115 -11.93 22.82 -5.35
CA ASN A 115 -13.16 22.59 -4.60
C ASN A 115 -12.97 21.54 -3.51
N LYS A 116 -12.97 21.99 -2.25
CA LYS A 116 -12.78 21.14 -1.07
C LYS A 116 -13.81 20.01 -0.96
N LYS A 117 -15.07 20.25 -1.33
CA LYS A 117 -16.13 19.23 -1.24
C LYS A 117 -15.81 18.06 -2.17
N LEU A 118 -15.31 18.34 -3.38
CA LEU A 118 -14.88 17.30 -4.32
C LEU A 118 -13.71 16.51 -3.76
N ILE A 119 -12.69 17.18 -3.20
CA ILE A 119 -11.53 16.51 -2.59
C ILE A 119 -11.99 15.55 -1.47
N TYR A 120 -12.89 15.98 -0.59
CA TYR A 120 -13.40 15.12 0.48
C TYR A 120 -14.15 13.89 -0.06
N ILE A 121 -15.05 14.10 -1.03
CA ILE A 121 -15.84 13.00 -1.61
C ILE A 121 -14.92 12.00 -2.31
N THR A 122 -14.00 12.48 -3.15
CA THR A 122 -13.05 11.62 -3.88
C THR A 122 -12.12 10.89 -2.92
N LEU A 123 -11.55 11.57 -1.91
CA LEU A 123 -10.71 10.93 -0.91
C LEU A 123 -11.49 9.86 -0.14
N PHE A 124 -12.72 10.14 0.28
CA PHE A 124 -13.57 9.20 0.99
C PHE A 124 -13.82 7.95 0.15
N ILE A 125 -14.24 8.11 -1.11
CA ILE A 125 -14.52 6.99 -2.01
C ILE A 125 -13.27 6.12 -2.21
N ILE A 126 -12.10 6.72 -2.49
CA ILE A 126 -10.85 5.97 -2.70
C ILE A 126 -10.41 5.25 -1.42
N THR A 127 -10.52 5.93 -0.28
CA THR A 127 -10.06 5.40 1.02
C THR A 127 -10.86 4.16 1.43
N PHE A 128 -12.17 4.19 1.21
CA PHE A 128 -13.12 3.15 1.63
C PHE A 128 -13.55 2.22 0.48
N LEU A 129 -12.90 2.28 -0.68
CA LEU A 129 -13.19 1.38 -1.78
C LEU A 129 -12.85 -0.06 -1.37
N PRO A 130 -13.83 -1.00 -1.34
CA PRO A 130 -13.59 -2.35 -0.81
C PRO A 130 -12.46 -3.08 -1.52
N ASN A 131 -12.34 -2.85 -2.84
CA ASN A 131 -11.29 -3.45 -3.64
C ASN A 131 -9.88 -3.04 -3.16
N TYR A 132 -9.66 -1.75 -2.90
CA TYR A 132 -8.36 -1.25 -2.46
C TYR A 132 -7.97 -1.78 -1.08
N ILE A 133 -8.95 -2.03 -0.21
CA ILE A 133 -8.73 -2.63 1.11
C ILE A 133 -8.45 -4.13 0.96
N ALA A 134 -9.15 -4.83 0.06
CA ALA A 134 -8.99 -6.25 -0.14
C ALA A 134 -7.60 -6.62 -0.69
N TYR A 135 -7.06 -5.80 -1.60
CA TYR A 135 -5.72 -6.01 -2.16
C TYR A 135 -4.59 -5.92 -1.13
N ASP A 136 -4.78 -5.23 0.00
CA ASP A 136 -3.80 -5.23 1.09
C ASP A 136 -3.60 -6.63 1.70
N ASN A 137 -4.63 -7.48 1.64
CA ASN A 137 -4.62 -8.82 2.22
C ASN A 137 -3.96 -9.88 1.32
N VAL A 138 -3.60 -9.51 0.10
CA VAL A 138 -3.07 -10.41 -0.92
C VAL A 138 -1.64 -10.01 -1.25
N LEU A 139 -0.70 -10.97 -1.31
CA LEU A 139 0.71 -10.70 -1.60
C LEU A 139 0.95 -10.45 -3.10
N GLY A 140 0.36 -9.38 -3.62
CA GLY A 140 0.38 -8.99 -5.03
C GLY A 140 1.21 -7.74 -5.29
N SER A 141 1.69 -7.62 -6.54
CA SER A 141 2.48 -6.47 -7.00
C SER A 141 1.67 -5.18 -7.16
N GLU A 142 0.34 -5.28 -7.20
CA GLU A 142 -0.58 -4.20 -7.50
C GLU A 142 -0.46 -3.05 -6.51
N VAL A 143 -0.30 -3.35 -5.21
CA VAL A 143 -0.20 -2.32 -4.16
C VAL A 143 1.09 -1.51 -4.33
N LEU A 144 2.21 -2.18 -4.61
CA LEU A 144 3.50 -1.52 -4.89
C LEU A 144 3.46 -0.72 -6.20
N ILE A 145 2.89 -1.29 -7.26
CA ILE A 145 2.76 -0.60 -8.56
C ILE A 145 1.88 0.65 -8.41
N THR A 146 0.78 0.57 -7.66
CA THR A 146 -0.11 1.72 -7.42
C THR A 146 0.60 2.82 -6.64
N LEU A 147 1.43 2.46 -5.65
CA LEU A 147 2.28 3.42 -4.94
C LEU A 147 3.24 4.13 -5.89
N LEU A 148 3.99 3.38 -6.68
CA LEU A 148 4.99 3.93 -7.61
C LEU A 148 4.35 4.80 -8.70
N LEU A 149 3.22 4.36 -9.25
CA LEU A 149 2.47 5.12 -10.25
C LEU A 149 1.93 6.43 -9.67
N SER A 150 1.34 6.37 -8.46
CA SER A 150 0.85 7.57 -7.77
C SER A 150 1.98 8.56 -7.49
N LEU A 151 3.16 8.06 -7.12
CA LEU A 151 4.35 8.88 -6.89
C LEU A 151 4.81 9.57 -8.18
N ILE A 152 4.85 8.85 -9.31
CA ILE A 152 5.21 9.43 -10.62
C ILE A 152 4.24 10.56 -10.98
N ILE A 153 2.93 10.32 -10.86
CA ILE A 153 1.90 11.32 -11.16
C ILE A 153 2.03 12.55 -10.26
N TYR A 154 2.38 12.36 -8.99
CA TYR A 154 2.53 13.47 -8.06
C TYR A 154 3.70 14.40 -8.40
N VAL A 155 4.80 13.84 -8.92
CA VAL A 155 6.03 14.57 -9.27
C VAL A 155 5.87 15.39 -10.56
N GLN A 156 4.99 14.99 -11.47
CA GLN A 156 4.61 15.75 -12.67
C GLN A 156 3.87 17.03 -12.28
#